data_AF-A0A8V0YN18-F1
#
_entry.id   AF-A0A8V0YN18-F1
#
_cell.length_a   1.000
_cell.length_b   1.000
_cell.length_c   1.000
_cell.angle_alpha   90.00
_cell.angle_beta   90.00
_cell.angle_gamma   90.00
#
_symmetry.space_group_name_H-M   'P 1'
#
loop_
_entity.id
_entity.type
_entity.pdbx_description
1 polymer ?
#
loop_
_entity_poly.entity_id
_entity_poly.type
_entity_poly.pdbx_seq_one_letter_code
_entity_poly.pdbx_strand_id
1 'polypeptide(L)'
;MMQAHRSRAGSSPRAQSGPASAVFGCHMEDHTKRVQPVPLPAMQQNLNYMYPQIFWVDGCADASTSCHPASPVAPFPPPVPDRRKKPKSSKERSSVSFLVIFLLILLALTGAGLSMFQIFHLEKELAELRESVNADRIPPALEKLIGQESKPVKKEARKAAHLTGNPTQRNLPLEWEPVSGHAFTSGIQYRDQGLVINETGLYFVYSNVLFRGRHCDNEVLTHVVYKRNPASPGSHVLMEDKRINYCTKEKMWARKSYLGALFKLRERDSLYVNVSRIDLVNSEESKTFFGLFKL
;
A
#
# COMPACT_ATOMS: atom_id res chain seq x y z
N MET A 1 -61.39 -8.55 -59.80
CA MET A 1 -61.22 -10.03 -59.85
C MET A 1 -60.20 -10.39 -58.78
N MET A 2 -60.59 -10.82 -57.57
CA MET A 2 -61.00 -12.20 -57.21
C MET A 2 -59.98 -13.23 -57.76
N GLN A 3 -59.31 -14.06 -56.95
CA GLN A 3 -59.91 -14.95 -55.96
C GLN A 3 -58.86 -15.53 -54.99
N ALA A 4 -59.33 -15.81 -53.78
CA ALA A 4 -58.66 -16.57 -52.73
C ALA A 4 -59.05 -18.07 -52.78
N HIS A 5 -58.18 -18.95 -52.29
CA HIS A 5 -58.49 -20.30 -51.80
C HIS A 5 -57.27 -20.87 -51.07
N ARG A 6 -57.33 -21.74 -50.06
CA ARG A 6 -58.32 -22.14 -49.03
C ARG A 6 -57.57 -23.12 -48.12
N SER A 7 -57.79 -23.07 -46.82
CA SER A 7 -57.21 -23.93 -45.79
C SER A 7 -57.85 -25.34 -45.73
N ARG A 8 -57.09 -26.36 -45.28
CA ARG A 8 -57.52 -27.59 -44.56
C ARG A 8 -56.24 -28.30 -44.03
N ALA A 9 -55.99 -28.59 -42.74
CA ALA A 9 -56.69 -29.24 -41.62
C ALA A 9 -56.66 -30.80 -41.66
N GLY A 10 -56.06 -31.38 -40.61
CA GLY A 10 -56.07 -32.81 -40.20
C GLY A 10 -54.68 -33.46 -40.29
N SER A 11 -54.18 -34.27 -39.35
CA SER A 11 -54.60 -34.73 -38.02
C SER A 11 -53.46 -35.65 -37.50
N SER A 12 -53.20 -35.62 -36.19
CA SER A 12 -52.34 -36.56 -35.45
C SER A 12 -52.91 -37.99 -35.42
N PRO A 13 -52.09 -39.02 -35.12
CA PRO A 13 -52.28 -39.66 -33.81
C PRO A 13 -50.97 -40.11 -33.08
N ARG A 14 -50.89 -39.65 -31.84
CA ARG A 14 -50.51 -40.27 -30.55
C ARG A 14 -50.07 -41.77 -30.50
N ALA A 15 -48.95 -42.02 -29.79
CA ALA A 15 -48.76 -43.07 -28.74
C ALA A 15 -47.43 -42.75 -28.00
N GLN A 16 -47.43 -42.21 -26.77
CA GLN A 16 -47.54 -42.86 -25.44
C GLN A 16 -46.38 -43.80 -25.06
N SER A 17 -45.58 -43.37 -24.08
CA SER A 17 -45.21 -44.19 -22.92
C SER A 17 -44.84 -43.29 -21.73
N GLY A 18 -45.42 -43.61 -20.57
CA GLY A 18 -45.37 -42.86 -19.31
C GLY A 18 -44.25 -43.31 -18.35
N PRO A 19 -44.34 -42.93 -17.07
CA PRO A 19 -43.21 -42.51 -16.24
C PRO A 19 -42.60 -43.63 -15.38
N ALA A 20 -41.38 -43.41 -14.90
CA ALA A 20 -40.78 -44.21 -13.83
C ALA A 20 -40.25 -43.29 -12.71
N SER A 21 -40.86 -43.42 -11.54
CA SER A 21 -40.36 -42.97 -10.24
C SER A 21 -39.73 -44.16 -9.52
N ALA A 22 -38.54 -43.98 -8.93
CA ALA A 22 -37.97 -44.73 -7.80
C ALA A 22 -36.49 -44.28 -7.65
N VAL A 23 -35.80 -44.27 -6.51
CA VAL A 23 -36.04 -44.54 -5.09
C VAL A 23 -34.74 -44.03 -4.41
N PHE A 24 -34.85 -43.51 -3.19
CA PHE A 24 -33.71 -43.24 -2.30
C PHE A 24 -32.96 -44.54 -2.00
N GLY A 25 -31.64 -44.57 -2.25
CA GLY A 25 -30.76 -45.68 -1.88
C GLY A 25 -29.49 -45.15 -1.23
N CYS A 26 -29.41 -45.26 0.10
CA CYS A 26 -28.21 -44.98 0.88
C CYS A 26 -27.17 -46.08 0.62
N HIS A 27 -26.02 -45.71 0.07
CA HIS A 27 -24.85 -46.59 -0.01
C HIS A 27 -23.96 -46.31 1.20
N MET A 28 -23.97 -47.22 2.18
CA MET A 28 -22.95 -47.31 3.23
C MET A 28 -21.77 -48.10 2.67
N GLU A 29 -20.62 -47.45 2.50
CA GLU A 29 -19.33 -48.13 2.42
C GLU A 29 -18.45 -47.65 3.58
N ASP A 30 -18.16 -48.60 4.45
CA ASP A 30 -17.22 -48.50 5.56
C ASP A 30 -15.79 -48.66 5.01
N HIS A 31 -15.02 -47.57 5.05
CA HIS A 31 -13.58 -47.60 4.84
C HIS A 31 -12.86 -46.97 6.02
N THR A 32 -12.74 -47.77 7.07
CA THR A 32 -11.76 -47.59 8.13
C THR A 32 -10.33 -47.74 7.58
N LYS A 33 -9.68 -46.63 7.19
CA LYS A 33 -8.20 -46.56 7.02
C LYS A 33 -7.62 -45.22 7.51
N ARG A 34 -7.16 -45.26 8.76
CA ARG A 34 -6.03 -44.56 9.40
C ARG A 34 -5.39 -43.40 8.59
N VAL A 35 -5.73 -42.16 8.93
CA VAL A 35 -5.00 -40.95 8.54
C VAL A 35 -4.08 -40.52 9.69
N GLN A 36 -2.78 -40.49 9.42
CA GLN A 36 -1.73 -40.07 10.35
C GLN A 36 -1.62 -38.54 10.37
N PRO A 37 -1.52 -37.87 11.54
CA PRO A 37 -1.32 -36.42 11.59
C PRO A 37 0.10 -36.03 11.15
N VAL A 38 0.21 -35.12 10.18
CA VAL A 38 1.46 -34.49 9.75
C VAL A 38 1.92 -33.49 10.82
N PRO A 39 3.16 -33.57 11.34
CA PRO A 39 3.65 -32.60 12.33
C PRO A 39 3.99 -31.24 11.69
N LEU A 40 3.51 -30.15 12.29
CA LEU A 40 3.94 -28.79 11.97
C LEU A 40 5.34 -28.52 12.59
N PRO A 41 6.23 -27.79 11.91
CA PRO A 41 7.57 -27.49 12.42
C PRO A 41 7.52 -26.53 13.61
N ALA A 42 8.28 -26.86 14.66
CA ALA A 42 8.41 -26.04 15.85
C ALA A 42 9.32 -24.82 15.59
N MET A 43 8.82 -23.62 15.90
CA MET A 43 9.62 -22.39 15.97
C MET A 43 10.67 -22.52 17.08
N GLN A 44 11.93 -22.39 16.70
CA GLN A 44 13.08 -22.34 17.60
C GLN A 44 13.17 -20.94 18.22
N GLN A 45 12.71 -20.79 19.46
CA GLN A 45 12.91 -19.58 20.26
C GLN A 45 14.18 -19.73 21.10
N ASN A 46 15.14 -18.85 20.83
CA ASN A 46 16.40 -18.71 21.56
C ASN A 46 16.11 -18.03 22.91
N LEU A 47 16.09 -18.80 24.00
CA LEU A 47 15.88 -18.30 25.37
C LEU A 47 17.19 -18.46 26.16
N ASN A 48 17.96 -17.37 26.19
CA ASN A 48 19.14 -17.22 27.01
C ASN A 48 18.75 -16.44 28.29
N TYR A 49 18.29 -17.13 29.34
CA TYR A 49 18.18 -16.56 30.69
C TYR A 49 18.61 -17.59 31.74
N MET A 50 19.72 -17.31 32.41
CA MET A 50 20.22 -18.03 33.58
C MET A 50 19.55 -17.49 34.84
N TYR A 51 18.68 -18.28 35.46
CA TYR A 51 18.20 -18.05 36.83
C TYR A 51 18.56 -19.26 37.71
N PRO A 52 19.06 -19.08 38.94
CA PRO A 52 19.53 -20.20 39.77
C PRO A 52 18.37 -21.03 40.33
N GLN A 53 18.55 -22.36 40.33
CA GLN A 53 17.59 -23.31 40.87
C GLN A 53 17.72 -23.43 42.39
N ILE A 54 16.59 -23.27 43.09
CA ILE A 54 16.42 -23.61 44.50
C ILE A 54 15.70 -24.97 44.54
N PHE A 55 16.32 -25.96 45.16
CA PHE A 55 15.72 -27.28 45.34
C PHE A 55 14.85 -27.29 46.59
N TRP A 56 13.62 -27.78 46.45
CA TRP A 56 12.79 -28.23 47.57
C TRP A 56 12.83 -29.76 47.59
N VAL A 57 13.02 -30.34 48.78
CA VAL A 57 13.00 -31.78 49.02
C VAL A 57 11.63 -32.12 49.58
N ASP A 58 10.85 -32.92 48.83
CA ASP A 58 9.58 -33.48 49.28
C ASP A 58 9.80 -34.82 49.99
N GLY A 59 9.09 -35.02 51.09
CA GLY A 59 8.92 -36.32 51.74
C GLY A 59 7.44 -36.63 51.92
N CYS A 60 6.93 -37.59 51.12
CA CYS A 60 5.68 -38.33 51.34
C CYS A 60 5.74 -39.11 52.68
N ALA A 61 4.71 -39.76 53.25
CA ALA A 61 3.42 -40.23 52.77
C ALA A 61 2.52 -40.62 53.98
N ASP A 62 1.23 -40.73 53.70
CA ASP A 62 0.27 -41.74 54.19
C ASP A 62 -0.40 -41.70 55.60
N ALA A 63 -1.74 -41.71 55.50
CA ALA A 63 -2.72 -42.58 56.17
C ALA A 63 -3.05 -42.39 57.68
N SER A 64 -4.28 -41.89 57.87
CA SER A 64 -5.33 -42.41 58.78
C SER A 64 -5.07 -42.58 60.29
N THR A 65 -6.00 -41.97 61.05
CA THR A 65 -6.63 -42.42 62.32
C THR A 65 -6.28 -41.65 63.60
N SER A 66 -7.35 -41.49 64.39
CA SER A 66 -7.69 -40.65 65.54
C SER A 66 -6.81 -40.64 66.83
N CYS A 67 -6.80 -39.44 67.45
CA CYS A 67 -7.00 -39.07 68.87
C CYS A 67 -5.97 -39.45 69.97
N HIS A 68 -5.28 -38.45 70.56
CA HIS A 68 -5.52 -37.84 71.90
C HIS A 68 -4.27 -37.05 72.43
N PRO A 69 -4.42 -36.16 73.46
CA PRO A 69 -3.57 -34.96 73.64
C PRO A 69 -2.57 -34.95 74.81
N ALA A 70 -1.70 -33.90 74.79
CA ALA A 70 -1.17 -33.06 75.89
C ALA A 70 0.30 -33.19 76.40
N SER A 71 1.08 -32.09 76.16
CA SER A 71 2.05 -31.36 77.04
C SER A 71 3.32 -32.05 77.64
N PRO A 72 4.33 -31.35 78.24
CA PRO A 72 4.88 -29.96 78.10
C PRO A 72 6.46 -29.78 78.10
N VAL A 73 6.94 -28.62 77.58
CA VAL A 73 8.01 -27.64 78.02
C VAL A 73 9.53 -27.96 78.26
N ALA A 74 10.39 -27.15 77.56
CA ALA A 74 11.77 -26.57 77.84
C ALA A 74 13.06 -27.46 77.82
N PRO A 75 14.34 -26.93 77.81
CA PRO A 75 14.95 -25.58 77.55
C PRO A 75 16.25 -25.54 76.63
N PHE A 76 16.84 -24.35 76.42
CA PHE A 76 18.09 -23.96 75.67
C PHE A 76 19.44 -24.58 76.12
N PRO A 77 20.55 -24.47 75.31
CA PRO A 77 21.84 -23.94 75.80
C PRO A 77 22.69 -23.13 74.72
N PRO A 78 24.02 -22.78 74.86
CA PRO A 78 24.59 -21.41 74.85
C PRO A 78 25.64 -21.12 73.72
N PRO A 79 26.33 -19.94 73.66
CA PRO A 79 27.24 -19.55 72.55
C PRO A 79 28.75 -19.77 72.82
N VAL A 80 29.57 -19.91 71.77
CA VAL A 80 31.05 -20.02 71.82
C VAL A 80 31.72 -19.08 70.81
N PRO A 81 32.81 -18.35 71.14
CA PRO A 81 33.47 -17.43 70.21
C PRO A 81 34.85 -17.90 69.69
N ASP A 82 35.20 -17.25 68.56
CA ASP A 82 36.53 -16.73 68.16
C ASP A 82 37.48 -17.56 67.27
N ARG A 83 37.82 -16.98 66.09
CA ARG A 83 39.20 -16.91 65.59
C ARG A 83 39.34 -15.99 64.36
N ARG A 84 39.77 -14.75 64.60
CA ARG A 84 40.36 -13.89 63.56
C ARG A 84 41.66 -14.49 63.01
N LYS A 85 41.77 -14.62 61.69
CA LYS A 85 43.03 -14.48 60.93
C LYS A 85 42.83 -13.35 59.91
N LYS A 86 43.56 -12.25 60.06
CA LYS A 86 43.63 -11.17 59.04
C LYS A 86 44.52 -11.64 57.88
N PRO A 87 44.08 -11.56 56.61
CA PRO A 87 45.00 -11.55 55.47
C PRO A 87 45.42 -10.10 55.17
N LYS A 88 46.71 -9.90 54.89
CA LYS A 88 47.30 -8.60 54.53
C LYS A 88 47.93 -8.73 53.14
N SER A 89 47.16 -8.43 52.08
CA SER A 89 47.64 -7.82 50.81
C SER A 89 46.53 -7.75 49.73
N SER A 90 45.72 -6.69 49.74
CA SER A 90 44.88 -6.31 48.58
C SER A 90 45.04 -4.85 48.16
N LYS A 91 45.96 -4.10 48.80
CA LYS A 91 46.05 -2.65 48.67
C LYS A 91 46.68 -2.17 47.36
N GLU A 92 47.46 -3.01 46.69
CA GLU A 92 48.22 -2.62 45.48
C GLU A 92 47.42 -2.83 44.18
N ARG A 93 46.70 -3.95 44.04
CA ARG A 93 45.83 -4.24 42.88
C ARG A 93 44.64 -3.28 42.76
N SER A 94 44.17 -2.77 43.91
CA SER A 94 43.10 -1.78 44.00
C SER A 94 43.53 -0.41 43.44
N SER A 95 44.74 0.05 43.77
CA SER A 95 45.29 1.33 43.30
C SER A 95 45.43 1.39 41.78
N VAL A 96 45.99 0.34 41.17
CA VAL A 96 46.14 0.26 39.70
C VAL A 96 44.79 0.23 39.00
N SER A 97 43.80 -0.48 39.57
CA SER A 97 42.43 -0.50 39.03
C SER A 97 41.78 0.89 39.04
N PHE A 98 41.95 1.66 40.13
CA PHE A 98 41.43 3.03 40.20
C PHE A 98 42.13 3.96 39.21
N LEU A 99 43.44 3.81 39.01
CA LEU A 99 44.19 4.59 38.01
C LEU A 99 43.70 4.29 36.58
N VAL A 100 43.46 3.03 36.24
CA VAL A 100 42.93 2.64 34.92
C VAL A 100 41.52 3.20 34.72
N ILE A 101 40.64 3.10 35.72
CA ILE A 101 39.28 3.67 35.65
C ILE A 101 39.34 5.20 35.49
N PHE A 102 40.22 5.87 36.23
CA PHE A 102 40.41 7.31 36.12
C PHE A 102 40.88 7.73 34.71
N LEU A 103 41.81 6.99 34.11
CA LEU A 103 42.27 7.24 32.73
C LEU A 103 41.15 7.02 31.70
N LEU A 104 40.31 5.99 31.87
CA LEU A 104 39.15 5.75 31.01
C LEU A 104 38.11 6.88 31.12
N ILE A 105 37.88 7.40 32.32
CA ILE A 105 36.98 8.54 32.53
C ILE A 105 37.54 9.79 31.85
N LEU A 106 38.84 10.06 31.98
CA LEU A 106 39.47 11.19 31.29
C LEU A 106 39.35 11.08 29.77
N LEU A 107 39.58 9.89 29.21
CA LEU A 107 39.40 9.63 27.77
C LEU A 107 37.94 9.82 27.32
N ALA A 108 36.98 9.38 28.13
CA ALA A 108 35.57 9.58 27.83
C ALA A 108 35.18 11.07 27.86
N LEU A 109 35.67 11.83 28.86
CA LEU A 109 35.40 13.26 28.99
C LEU A 109 36.04 14.07 27.86
N THR A 110 37.28 13.76 27.46
CA THR A 110 37.92 14.44 26.32
C THR A 110 37.21 14.11 25.01
N GLY A 111 36.82 12.85 24.80
CA GLY A 111 36.04 12.44 23.63
C GLY A 111 34.68 13.15 23.55
N ALA A 112 33.95 13.21 24.67
CA ALA A 112 32.69 13.94 24.75
C ALA A 112 32.86 15.45 24.53
N GLY A 113 33.90 16.05 25.11
CA GLY A 113 34.21 17.47 24.94
C GLY A 113 34.55 17.83 23.50
N LEU A 114 35.37 17.03 22.82
CA LEU A 114 35.70 17.22 21.40
C LEU A 114 34.46 17.05 20.51
N SER A 115 33.62 16.06 20.80
CA SER A 115 32.37 15.83 20.07
C SER A 115 31.41 17.01 20.22
N MET A 116 31.23 17.50 21.44
CA MET A 116 30.38 18.66 21.73
C MET A 116 30.91 19.94 21.05
N PHE A 117 32.24 20.13 21.03
CA PHE A 117 32.88 21.26 20.35
C PHE A 117 32.66 21.21 18.84
N GLN A 118 32.81 20.04 18.21
CA GLN A 118 32.55 19.88 16.77
C GLN A 118 31.08 20.16 16.44
N ILE A 119 30.13 19.64 17.23
CA ILE A 119 28.70 19.90 17.04
C ILE A 119 28.42 21.40 17.16
N PHE A 120 28.93 22.04 18.21
CA PHE A 120 28.72 23.48 18.41
C PHE A 120 29.34 24.33 17.29
N HIS A 121 30.52 23.97 16.82
CA HIS A 121 31.17 24.66 15.69
C HIS A 121 30.36 24.53 14.39
N LEU A 122 29.89 23.31 14.11
CA LEU A 122 29.05 23.03 12.94
C LEU A 122 27.70 23.75 13.03
N GLU A 123 27.07 23.77 14.20
CA GLU A 123 25.83 24.52 14.43
C GLU A 123 26.02 26.02 14.22
N LYS A 124 27.17 26.57 14.63
CA LYS A 124 27.50 27.98 14.42
C LYS A 124 27.68 28.33 12.94
N GLU A 125 28.45 27.54 12.18
CA GLU A 125 28.59 27.75 10.74
C GLU A 125 27.25 27.63 10.02
N LEU A 126 26.39 26.69 10.45
CA LEU A 126 25.06 26.49 9.87
C LEU A 126 24.12 27.66 10.18
N ALA A 127 24.24 28.29 11.36
CA ALA A 127 23.50 29.49 11.72
C ALA A 127 23.93 30.71 10.89
N GLU A 128 25.24 30.90 10.70
CA GLU A 128 25.79 31.98 9.87
C GLU A 128 25.41 31.80 8.38
N LEU A 129 25.45 30.57 7.87
CA LEU A 129 24.97 30.25 6.51
C LEU A 129 23.46 30.46 6.38
N ARG A 130 22.66 30.09 7.39
CA ARG A 130 21.22 30.33 7.40
C ARG A 130 20.89 31.83 7.38
N GLU A 131 21.66 32.65 8.07
CA GLU A 131 21.46 34.10 8.08
C GLU A 131 21.77 34.71 6.70
N SER A 132 22.88 34.32 6.08
CA SER A 132 23.25 34.77 4.72
C SER A 132 22.25 34.32 3.65
N VAL A 133 21.72 33.10 3.74
CA VAL A 133 20.69 32.57 2.81
C VAL A 133 19.33 33.28 2.99
N ASN A 134 19.01 33.80 4.17
CA ASN A 134 17.78 34.58 4.35
C ASN A 134 17.89 36.01 3.81
N ALA A 135 19.12 36.55 3.68
CA ALA A 135 19.36 37.86 3.09
C ALA A 135 19.23 37.84 1.55
N ASP A 136 19.62 36.74 0.90
CA ASP A 136 19.45 36.53 -0.55
C ASP A 136 18.23 35.63 -0.84
N ARG A 137 17.17 36.23 -1.40
CA ARG A 137 15.89 35.56 -1.71
C ARG A 137 16.09 34.24 -2.46
N ILE A 138 15.77 33.13 -1.78
CA ILE A 138 15.87 31.76 -2.29
C ILE A 138 14.94 31.56 -3.51
N PRO A 139 15.42 30.98 -4.63
CA PRO A 139 14.56 30.52 -5.71
C PRO A 139 13.67 29.35 -5.26
N PRO A 140 12.38 29.30 -5.67
CA PRO A 140 11.39 28.34 -5.17
C PRO A 140 11.71 26.85 -5.40
N ALA A 141 12.75 26.53 -6.18
CA ALA A 141 13.21 25.17 -6.43
C ALA A 141 13.95 24.53 -5.23
N LEU A 142 14.62 25.33 -4.39
CA LEU A 142 15.43 24.80 -3.27
C LEU A 142 14.58 24.49 -2.03
N GLU A 143 13.49 25.24 -1.83
CA GLU A 143 12.57 25.09 -0.70
C GLU A 143 11.89 23.70 -0.67
N LYS A 144 11.72 23.07 -1.85
CA LYS A 144 11.07 21.77 -2.00
C LYS A 144 11.98 20.57 -1.67
N LEU A 145 13.29 20.78 -1.54
CA LEU A 145 14.28 19.75 -1.23
C LEU A 145 14.63 19.68 0.27
N ILE A 146 14.39 20.75 1.03
CA ILE A 146 14.88 20.87 2.42
C ILE A 146 13.82 20.41 3.45
N GLY A 147 12.58 20.14 3.04
CA GLY A 147 11.53 19.69 3.98
C GLY A 147 11.28 20.70 5.11
N GLN A 148 11.62 21.97 4.89
CA GLN A 148 11.35 23.03 5.85
C GLN A 148 9.85 23.30 5.82
N GLU A 149 9.21 23.13 6.98
CA GLU A 149 7.81 23.49 7.17
C GLU A 149 7.69 25.01 6.99
N SER A 150 7.34 25.43 5.77
CA SER A 150 7.01 26.82 5.52
C SER A 150 5.76 27.17 6.33
N LYS A 151 5.77 28.39 6.91
CA LYS A 151 4.62 29.06 7.55
C LYS A 151 3.33 28.75 6.79
N PRO A 152 2.13 28.84 7.40
CA PRO A 152 0.86 28.59 6.72
C PRO A 152 0.58 29.73 5.70
N VAL A 153 1.36 29.77 4.63
CA VAL A 153 0.93 30.28 3.34
C VAL A 153 -0.32 29.47 3.06
N LYS A 154 -1.46 30.15 2.88
CA LYS A 154 -2.67 29.51 2.34
C LYS A 154 -2.21 28.71 1.12
N LYS A 155 -2.03 27.40 1.25
CA LYS A 155 -1.57 26.54 0.16
C LYS A 155 -2.68 26.65 -0.86
N GLU A 156 -2.47 27.47 -1.89
CA GLU A 156 -3.39 27.50 -3.02
C GLU A 156 -3.57 26.06 -3.47
N ALA A 157 -4.83 25.64 -3.61
CA ALA A 157 -5.15 24.29 -3.99
C ALA A 157 -4.46 24.01 -5.33
N ARG A 158 -3.55 23.02 -5.34
CA ARG A 158 -2.85 22.59 -6.55
C ARG A 158 -3.89 22.32 -7.63
N LYS A 159 -3.67 22.87 -8.82
CA LYS A 159 -4.57 22.70 -9.98
C LYS A 159 -4.19 21.41 -10.69
N ALA A 160 -4.77 20.29 -10.28
CA ALA A 160 -4.47 18.98 -10.82
C ALA A 160 -5.68 18.06 -10.78
N ALA A 161 -5.75 17.13 -11.72
CA ALA A 161 -6.72 16.05 -11.73
C ALA A 161 -6.08 14.76 -12.26
N HIS A 162 -6.51 13.64 -11.70
CA HIS A 162 -6.25 12.30 -12.20
C HIS A 162 -7.57 11.55 -12.18
N LEU A 163 -8.06 11.19 -13.35
CA LEU A 163 -9.30 10.46 -13.53
C LEU A 163 -8.99 9.04 -13.99
N THR A 164 -9.77 8.07 -13.53
CA THR A 164 -9.56 6.64 -13.82
C THR A 164 -10.70 6.10 -14.68
N GLY A 165 -10.48 4.96 -15.33
CA GLY A 165 -11.47 4.37 -16.25
C GLY A 165 -12.81 4.08 -15.58
N ASN A 166 -13.90 4.48 -16.23
CA ASN A 166 -15.26 4.14 -15.79
C ASN A 166 -15.69 2.78 -16.38
N PRO A 167 -16.05 1.76 -15.58
CA PRO A 167 -16.52 0.47 -16.08
C PRO A 167 -17.92 0.52 -16.71
N THR A 168 -18.70 1.56 -16.41
CA THR A 168 -20.06 1.76 -16.95
C THR A 168 -20.10 2.57 -18.25
N GLN A 169 -18.92 2.86 -18.81
CA GLN A 169 -18.71 3.60 -20.06
C GLN A 169 -19.51 3.04 -21.24
N ARG A 170 -20.26 3.91 -21.95
CA ARG A 170 -21.09 3.50 -23.11
C ARG A 170 -20.89 4.32 -24.38
N ASN A 171 -20.59 5.61 -24.27
CA ASN A 171 -20.61 6.56 -25.38
C ASN A 171 -19.35 7.41 -25.43
N LEU A 172 -19.02 7.98 -26.59
CA LEU A 172 -17.89 8.92 -26.70
C LEU A 172 -18.30 10.36 -26.38
N PRO A 173 -17.38 11.20 -25.87
CA PRO A 173 -16.01 10.89 -25.42
C PRO A 173 -15.98 9.96 -24.19
N LEU A 174 -14.80 9.46 -23.82
CA LEU A 174 -14.69 8.57 -22.66
C LEU A 174 -15.18 9.27 -21.37
N GLU A 175 -16.02 8.57 -20.62
CA GLU A 175 -16.41 8.89 -19.24
C GLU A 175 -15.37 8.34 -18.26
N TRP A 176 -15.25 9.02 -17.13
CA TRP A 176 -14.19 8.78 -16.16
C TRP A 176 -14.74 8.78 -14.74
N GLU A 177 -14.10 8.01 -13.87
CA GLU A 177 -14.30 8.08 -12.43
C GLU A 177 -13.45 9.24 -11.85
N PRO A 178 -14.07 10.25 -11.20
CA PRO A 178 -13.34 11.43 -10.73
C PRO A 178 -12.98 11.42 -9.24
N VAL A 179 -13.55 10.53 -8.42
CA VAL A 179 -13.49 10.62 -6.95
C VAL A 179 -13.00 9.33 -6.28
N SER A 180 -13.38 8.18 -6.81
CA SER A 180 -13.19 6.88 -6.17
C SER A 180 -11.83 6.25 -6.51
N GLY A 181 -11.32 5.42 -5.61
CA GLY A 181 -10.04 4.71 -5.82
C GLY A 181 -8.85 5.68 -5.86
N HIS A 182 -8.02 5.57 -6.90
CA HIS A 182 -6.88 6.47 -7.11
C HIS A 182 -7.23 7.77 -7.88
N ALA A 183 -8.50 8.02 -8.17
CA ALA A 183 -8.93 9.24 -8.84
C ALA A 183 -9.00 10.44 -7.88
N PHE A 184 -8.72 11.63 -8.40
CA PHE A 184 -8.95 12.88 -7.68
C PHE A 184 -9.09 14.08 -8.61
N THR A 185 -9.76 15.11 -8.11
CA THR A 185 -9.78 16.45 -8.71
C THR A 185 -9.45 17.49 -7.64
N SER A 186 -8.47 18.34 -7.90
CA SER A 186 -8.09 19.45 -7.02
C SER A 186 -7.99 20.73 -7.85
N GLY A 187 -8.87 21.68 -7.60
CA GLY A 187 -8.90 22.95 -8.32
C GLY A 187 -9.14 22.83 -9.83
N ILE A 188 -9.52 21.66 -10.34
CA ILE A 188 -9.95 21.37 -11.71
C ILE A 188 -11.31 20.70 -11.60
N GLN A 189 -12.27 21.06 -12.45
CA GLN A 189 -13.61 20.47 -12.39
C GLN A 189 -13.74 19.35 -13.42
N TYR A 190 -14.43 18.27 -13.05
CA TYR A 190 -14.88 17.26 -14.00
C TYR A 190 -16.37 17.46 -14.27
N ARG A 191 -16.74 17.75 -15.52
CA ARG A 191 -18.11 18.04 -15.93
C ARG A 191 -18.32 17.63 -17.38
N ASP A 192 -19.49 17.07 -17.68
CA ASP A 192 -19.89 16.70 -19.05
C ASP A 192 -18.82 15.85 -19.76
N GLN A 193 -18.24 14.88 -19.02
CA GLN A 193 -17.18 13.97 -19.46
C GLN A 193 -15.79 14.59 -19.69
N GLY A 194 -15.60 15.87 -19.38
CA GLY A 194 -14.34 16.58 -19.60
C GLY A 194 -13.75 17.23 -18.34
N LEU A 195 -12.44 17.49 -18.39
CA LEU A 195 -11.73 18.31 -17.41
C LEU A 195 -11.82 19.79 -17.81
N VAL A 196 -12.44 20.61 -16.97
CA VAL A 196 -12.69 22.03 -17.20
C VAL A 196 -11.63 22.88 -16.50
N ILE A 197 -10.90 23.66 -17.30
CA ILE A 197 -9.86 24.58 -16.84
C ILE A 197 -10.52 25.83 -16.26
N ASN A 198 -10.25 26.11 -14.98
CA ASN A 198 -10.73 27.30 -14.28
C ASN A 198 -9.74 28.47 -14.30
N GLU A 199 -8.52 28.25 -14.77
CA GLU A 199 -7.47 29.25 -14.74
C GLU A 199 -6.57 29.12 -15.96
N THR A 200 -6.31 30.23 -16.65
CA THR A 200 -5.40 30.22 -17.81
C THR A 200 -3.97 29.92 -17.35
N GLY A 201 -3.28 29.02 -18.04
CA GLY A 201 -1.92 28.63 -17.64
C GLY A 201 -1.29 27.59 -18.54
N LEU A 202 -0.08 27.17 -18.17
CA LEU A 202 0.62 26.05 -18.79
C LEU A 202 0.30 24.77 -18.02
N TYR A 203 -0.20 23.75 -18.71
CA TYR A 203 -0.63 22.50 -18.12
C TYR A 203 0.08 21.34 -18.79
N PHE A 204 0.56 20.38 -17.99
CA PHE A 204 0.91 19.07 -18.50
C PHE A 204 -0.34 18.23 -18.54
N VAL A 205 -0.72 17.78 -19.73
CA VAL A 205 -1.91 16.94 -19.97
C VAL A 205 -1.42 15.57 -20.37
N TYR A 206 -1.99 14.51 -19.79
CA TYR A 206 -1.63 13.14 -20.09
C TYR A 206 -2.85 12.21 -20.13
N SER A 207 -2.80 11.19 -20.97
CA SER A 207 -3.79 10.13 -21.02
C SER A 207 -3.14 8.80 -21.35
N ASN A 208 -3.65 7.74 -20.76
CA ASN A 208 -3.24 6.37 -21.00
C ASN A 208 -4.49 5.54 -21.27
N VAL A 209 -4.46 4.74 -22.33
CA VAL A 209 -5.55 3.82 -22.70
C VAL A 209 -4.97 2.45 -22.99
N LEU A 210 -5.52 1.42 -22.36
CA LEU A 210 -5.24 0.03 -22.72
C LEU A 210 -6.36 -0.53 -23.57
N PHE A 211 -6.04 -0.84 -24.83
CA PHE A 211 -6.87 -1.66 -25.70
C PHE A 211 -6.55 -3.14 -25.48
N ARG A 212 -7.58 -3.99 -25.44
CA ARG A 212 -7.44 -5.44 -25.42
C ARG A 212 -8.61 -6.12 -26.12
N GLY A 213 -8.32 -7.24 -26.78
CA GLY A 213 -9.32 -8.03 -27.48
C GLY A 213 -9.01 -9.52 -27.43
N ARG A 214 -10.07 -10.34 -27.54
CA ARG A 214 -9.92 -11.81 -27.67
C ARG A 214 -9.57 -12.21 -29.10
N HIS A 215 -10.14 -11.51 -30.07
CA HIS A 215 -9.90 -11.70 -31.49
C HIS A 215 -9.28 -10.44 -32.07
N CYS A 216 -8.36 -10.62 -33.02
CA CYS A 216 -7.67 -9.54 -33.70
C CYS A 216 -8.27 -9.34 -35.10
N ASP A 217 -8.87 -8.18 -35.31
CA ASP A 217 -9.38 -7.68 -36.59
C ASP A 217 -8.39 -6.71 -37.28
N ASN A 218 -7.38 -6.22 -36.55
CA ASN A 218 -6.45 -5.17 -36.98
C ASN A 218 -7.14 -3.87 -37.44
N GLU A 219 -8.35 -3.59 -36.94
CA GLU A 219 -9.01 -2.31 -37.15
C GLU A 219 -8.21 -1.16 -36.54
N VAL A 220 -8.21 0.01 -37.18
CA VAL A 220 -7.39 1.14 -36.72
C VAL A 220 -7.77 1.54 -35.29
N LEU A 221 -6.78 1.51 -34.39
CA LEU A 221 -6.92 2.03 -33.04
C LEU A 221 -6.51 3.49 -33.00
N THR A 222 -7.40 4.37 -32.56
CA THR A 222 -7.07 5.78 -32.29
C THR A 222 -7.27 6.10 -30.82
N HIS A 223 -6.41 6.97 -30.30
CA HIS A 223 -6.50 7.56 -28.98
C HIS A 223 -6.21 9.05 -29.14
N VAL A 224 -7.18 9.89 -28.82
CA VAL A 224 -7.14 11.33 -29.12
C VAL A 224 -7.48 12.12 -27.87
N VAL A 225 -6.63 13.06 -27.49
CA VAL A 225 -6.94 14.10 -26.51
C VAL A 225 -7.24 15.39 -27.26
N TYR A 226 -8.40 15.98 -27.02
CA TYR A 226 -8.82 17.22 -27.68
C TYR A 226 -9.45 18.18 -26.67
N LYS A 227 -9.52 19.46 -27.05
CA LYS A 227 -10.18 20.50 -26.26
C LYS A 227 -11.30 21.19 -27.01
N ARG A 228 -12.25 21.72 -26.25
CA ARG A 228 -13.28 22.67 -26.71
C ARG A 228 -13.28 23.89 -25.81
N ASN A 229 -13.60 25.05 -26.37
CA ASN A 229 -13.81 26.26 -25.58
C ASN A 229 -15.09 26.96 -26.07
N PRO A 230 -16.00 27.37 -25.19
CA PRO A 230 -17.22 28.07 -25.60
C PRO A 230 -16.96 29.35 -26.44
N ALA A 231 -15.81 30.01 -26.25
CA ALA A 231 -15.43 31.21 -26.99
C ALA A 231 -14.84 30.93 -28.38
N SER A 232 -14.47 29.69 -28.70
CA SER A 232 -13.94 29.31 -30.01
C SER A 232 -14.62 28.02 -30.50
N PRO A 233 -15.59 28.11 -31.43
CA PRO A 233 -16.32 26.95 -31.93
C PRO A 233 -15.40 25.87 -32.51
N GLY A 234 -15.75 24.61 -32.27
CA GLY A 234 -15.02 23.45 -32.79
C GLY A 234 -14.27 22.66 -31.71
N SER A 235 -13.73 21.52 -32.13
CA SER A 235 -12.86 20.67 -31.31
C SER A 235 -11.44 20.77 -31.85
N HIS A 236 -10.48 21.03 -30.97
CA HIS A 236 -9.07 21.16 -31.32
C HIS A 236 -8.29 19.96 -30.75
N VAL A 237 -7.75 19.12 -31.64
CA VAL A 237 -6.90 18.00 -31.24
C VAL A 237 -5.60 18.54 -30.63
N LEU A 238 -5.25 18.02 -29.45
CA LEU A 238 -4.00 18.33 -28.75
C LEU A 238 -2.97 17.24 -28.98
N MET A 239 -3.40 15.98 -28.87
CA MET A 239 -2.54 14.80 -29.00
C MET A 239 -3.34 13.67 -29.65
N GLU A 240 -2.70 12.89 -30.50
CA GLU A 240 -3.28 11.72 -31.14
C GLU A 240 -2.23 10.62 -31.27
N ASP A 241 -2.62 9.38 -30.97
CA ASP A 241 -1.88 8.17 -31.30
C ASP A 241 -2.76 7.28 -32.18
N LYS A 242 -2.14 6.67 -33.19
CA LYS A 242 -2.81 5.85 -34.21
C LYS A 242 -2.04 4.56 -34.41
N ARG A 243 -2.72 3.43 -34.20
CA ARG A 243 -2.12 2.11 -34.30
C ARG A 243 -2.80 1.28 -35.37
N ILE A 244 -1.98 0.71 -36.25
CA ILE A 244 -2.37 -0.24 -37.30
C ILE A 244 -1.53 -1.52 -37.15
N ASN A 245 -2.03 -2.65 -37.65
CA ASN A 245 -1.29 -3.92 -37.69
C ASN A 245 -0.67 -4.33 -36.34
N TYR A 246 -1.42 -4.16 -35.24
CA TYR A 246 -0.89 -4.28 -33.88
C TYR A 246 -1.01 -5.69 -33.30
N CYS A 247 -1.71 -6.60 -33.97
CA CYS A 247 -1.88 -7.98 -33.51
C CYS A 247 -1.88 -8.98 -34.68
N THR A 248 -1.63 -10.25 -34.33
CA THR A 248 -1.78 -11.37 -35.24
C THR A 248 -3.22 -11.89 -35.15
N LYS A 249 -3.80 -12.26 -36.30
CA LYS A 249 -5.17 -12.80 -36.38
C LYS A 249 -5.38 -13.93 -35.37
N GLU A 250 -6.61 -14.00 -34.85
CA GLU A 250 -7.11 -15.08 -33.99
C GLU A 250 -6.38 -15.28 -32.65
N LYS A 251 -5.49 -14.36 -32.25
CA LYS A 251 -4.85 -14.36 -30.93
C LYS A 251 -5.42 -13.27 -30.05
N MET A 252 -5.49 -13.55 -28.74
CA MET A 252 -5.72 -12.51 -27.74
C MET A 252 -4.58 -11.49 -27.79
N TRP A 253 -4.93 -10.22 -27.59
CA TRP A 253 -3.96 -9.14 -27.71
C TRP A 253 -4.28 -8.01 -26.73
N ALA A 254 -3.24 -7.25 -26.37
CA ALA A 254 -3.36 -6.05 -25.56
C ALA A 254 -2.31 -5.02 -26.00
N ARG A 255 -2.72 -3.76 -26.13
CA ARG A 255 -1.89 -2.66 -26.61
C ARG A 255 -2.21 -1.38 -25.86
N LYS A 256 -1.17 -0.79 -25.28
CA LYS A 256 -1.23 0.48 -24.57
C LYS A 256 -0.92 1.63 -25.52
N SER A 257 -1.62 2.73 -25.35
CA SER A 257 -1.36 4.03 -25.95
C SER A 257 -1.21 5.06 -24.83
N TYR A 258 -0.14 5.85 -24.87
CA TYR A 258 0.14 6.91 -23.89
C TYR A 258 0.40 8.22 -24.61
N LEU A 259 -0.26 9.28 -24.17
CA LEU A 259 -0.12 10.64 -24.67
C LEU A 259 0.23 11.55 -23.50
N GLY A 260 1.18 12.46 -23.70
CA GLY A 260 1.57 13.42 -22.67
C GLY A 260 2.36 14.59 -23.24
N ALA A 261 1.91 15.82 -23.00
CA ALA A 261 2.61 17.03 -23.44
C ALA A 261 2.15 18.28 -22.67
N LEU A 262 2.91 19.36 -22.82
CA LEU A 262 2.59 20.68 -22.27
C LEU A 262 1.73 21.49 -23.23
N PHE A 263 0.65 22.09 -22.71
CA PHE A 263 -0.24 22.97 -23.47
C PHE A 263 -0.55 24.22 -22.69
N LYS A 264 -0.57 25.36 -23.39
CA LYS A 264 -1.15 26.60 -22.86
C LYS A 264 -2.67 26.50 -23.00
N LEU A 265 -3.36 26.33 -21.87
CA LEU A 265 -4.81 26.21 -21.79
C LEU A 265 -5.41 27.51 -21.28
N ARG A 266 -6.60 27.84 -21.78
CA ARG A 266 -7.36 29.02 -21.37
C ARG A 266 -8.44 28.62 -20.38
N GLU A 267 -8.87 29.58 -19.58
CA GLU A 267 -10.09 29.45 -18.79
C GLU A 267 -11.25 28.96 -19.69
N ARG A 268 -12.03 28.01 -19.17
CA ARG A 268 -13.16 27.33 -19.84
C ARG A 268 -12.77 26.42 -21.00
N ASP A 269 -11.48 26.18 -21.24
CA ASP A 269 -11.08 25.01 -22.03
C ASP A 269 -11.58 23.75 -21.31
N SER A 270 -12.31 22.91 -22.04
CA SER A 270 -12.75 21.59 -21.58
C SER A 270 -12.02 20.52 -22.38
N LEU A 271 -11.35 19.61 -21.69
CA LEU A 271 -10.50 18.59 -22.29
C LEU A 271 -11.16 17.22 -22.21
N TYR A 272 -11.07 16.47 -23.30
CA TYR A 272 -11.76 15.21 -23.50
C TYR A 272 -10.83 14.19 -24.13
N VAL A 273 -11.19 12.91 -23.99
CA VAL A 273 -10.48 11.79 -24.62
C VAL A 273 -11.44 11.02 -25.51
N ASN A 274 -11.04 10.77 -26.75
CA ASN A 274 -11.76 9.94 -27.70
C ASN A 274 -10.92 8.72 -28.08
N VAL A 275 -11.59 7.62 -28.41
CA VAL A 275 -10.96 6.39 -28.92
C VAL A 275 -11.77 5.84 -30.09
N SER A 276 -11.14 5.05 -30.97
CA SER A 276 -11.88 4.45 -32.09
C SER A 276 -12.87 3.37 -31.66
N ARG A 277 -12.53 2.58 -30.64
CA ARG A 277 -13.29 1.40 -30.21
C ARG A 277 -13.39 1.32 -28.69
N ILE A 278 -14.54 1.74 -28.15
CA ILE A 278 -14.80 1.77 -26.70
C ILE A 278 -14.82 0.36 -26.12
N ASP A 279 -15.39 -0.59 -26.85
CA ASP A 279 -15.57 -1.99 -26.45
C ASP A 279 -14.25 -2.74 -26.23
N LEU A 280 -13.15 -2.21 -26.78
CA LEU A 280 -11.81 -2.75 -26.61
C LEU A 280 -11.05 -2.12 -25.42
N VAL A 281 -11.58 -1.06 -24.81
CA VAL A 281 -10.92 -0.36 -23.71
C VAL A 281 -11.04 -1.15 -22.41
N ASN A 282 -9.93 -1.33 -21.71
CA ASN A 282 -9.94 -1.84 -20.34
C ASN A 282 -10.12 -0.69 -19.34
N SER A 283 -11.21 -0.68 -18.59
CA SER A 283 -11.53 0.37 -17.60
C SER A 283 -10.80 0.25 -16.25
N GLU A 284 -9.88 -0.70 -16.09
CA GLU A 284 -9.10 -0.82 -14.85
C GLU A 284 -8.28 0.47 -14.57
N GLU A 285 -8.37 0.97 -13.34
CA GLU A 285 -7.82 2.27 -12.94
C GLU A 285 -6.32 2.45 -13.24
N SER A 286 -5.54 1.38 -13.10
CA SER A 286 -4.09 1.38 -13.35
C SER A 286 -3.73 1.37 -14.84
N LYS A 287 -4.70 1.10 -15.72
CA LYS A 287 -4.47 0.81 -17.15
C LYS A 287 -5.04 1.87 -18.06
N THR A 288 -6.17 2.47 -17.68
CA THR A 288 -6.80 3.56 -18.42
C THR A 288 -7.07 4.73 -17.47
N PHE A 289 -6.45 5.87 -17.76
CA PHE A 289 -6.53 7.08 -16.93
C PHE A 289 -6.29 8.34 -17.77
N PHE A 290 -6.78 9.48 -17.28
CA PHE A 290 -6.66 10.78 -17.92
C PHE A 290 -6.46 11.85 -16.85
N GLY A 291 -5.50 12.75 -17.05
CA GLY A 291 -5.25 13.78 -16.07
C GLY A 291 -4.45 14.96 -16.59
N LEU A 292 -4.30 15.93 -15.72
CA LEU A 292 -3.50 17.12 -15.96
C LEU A 292 -3.04 17.76 -14.66
N PHE A 293 -2.00 18.57 -14.74
CA PHE A 293 -1.62 19.49 -13.66
C PHE A 293 -1.05 20.78 -14.24
N LYS A 294 -1.31 21.90 -13.55
CA LYS A 294 -0.74 23.21 -13.87
C LYS A 294 0.71 23.27 -13.39
N LEU A 295 1.58 23.89 -14.19
CA LEU A 295 2.96 24.23 -13.83
C LEU A 295 3.04 25.53 -13.03
#